data_AF-A0A937WJD7-F1
#
_entry.id   AF-A0A937WJD7-F1
#
_cell.length_a   1.000
_cell.length_b   1.000
_cell.length_c   1.000
_cell.angle_alpha   90.00
_cell.angle_beta   90.00
_cell.angle_gamma   90.00
#
_symmetry.space_group_name_H-M   'P 1'
#
loop_
_entity.id
_entity.type
_entity.pdbx_description
1 polymer ?
#
loop_
_entity_poly.entity_id
_entity_poly.type
_entity_poly.pdbx_seq_one_letter_code
_entity_poly.pdbx_strand_id
1 'polypeptide(L)'
;MIKYINPEVPAIQVPTYPGARYEAVVPDTLDLTERAALATHGLTAPLDADADYEQYFATRLQLDPPVMFHSFHDWCQMKWQEALPLMRLISGSRLNEQVDQRWMEIVMQMQG
;
A
#
# COMPACT_ATOMS: atom_id res chain seq x y z
N MET A 1 -19.05 1.55 10.76
CA MET A 1 -18.25 2.71 11.24
C MET A 1 -17.12 2.16 12.08
N ILE A 2 -15.88 2.35 11.62
CA ILE A 2 -14.66 1.90 12.32
C ILE A 2 -14.46 2.80 13.55
N LYS A 3 -14.03 2.20 14.67
CA LYS A 3 -13.75 2.92 15.92
C LYS A 3 -12.24 2.92 16.16
N TYR A 4 -11.68 4.11 16.32
CA TYR A 4 -10.26 4.32 16.58
C TYR A 4 -10.01 4.69 18.05
N ILE A 5 -8.78 4.47 18.53
CA ILE A 5 -8.35 4.84 19.88
C ILE A 5 -8.21 6.36 19.97
N ASN A 6 -7.55 6.95 18.97
CA ASN A 6 -7.47 8.39 18.80
C ASN A 6 -8.22 8.82 17.52
N PRO A 7 -9.50 9.23 17.61
CA PRO A 7 -10.28 9.61 16.44
C PRO A 7 -9.81 10.93 15.80
N GLU A 8 -9.13 11.79 16.56
CA GLU A 8 -8.66 13.10 16.12
C GLU A 8 -7.13 13.12 16.04
N VAL A 9 -6.60 12.82 14.86
CA VAL A 9 -5.16 12.92 14.57
C VAL A 9 -4.86 14.23 13.84
N PRO A 10 -3.68 14.84 14.09
CA PRO A 10 -3.26 16.01 13.33
C PRO A 10 -3.11 15.66 11.84
N ALA A 11 -3.24 16.66 10.97
CA ALA A 11 -3.01 16.47 9.54
C ALA A 11 -1.59 15.94 9.28
N ILE A 12 -1.51 14.75 8.68
CA ILE A 12 -0.24 14.11 8.33
C ILE A 12 0.12 14.51 6.91
N GLN A 13 1.35 14.97 6.73
CA GLN A 13 1.92 15.16 5.39
C GLN A 13 2.74 13.93 5.04
N VAL A 14 2.27 13.17 4.05
CA VAL A 14 3.08 12.10 3.46
C VAL A 14 4.36 12.71 2.90
N PRO A 15 5.54 12.18 3.24
CA PRO A 15 6.80 12.69 2.72
C PRO A 15 6.81 12.70 1.19
N THR A 16 7.24 13.80 0.61
CA THR A 16 7.65 13.79 -0.79
C THR A 16 9.01 13.12 -0.89
N TYR A 17 9.23 12.33 -1.95
CA TYR A 17 10.50 11.65 -2.19
C TYR A 17 11.28 12.43 -3.27
N PRO A 18 12.15 13.39 -2.88
CA PRO A 18 12.88 14.20 -3.84
C PRO A 18 13.94 13.37 -4.56
N GLY A 19 14.20 13.70 -5.83
CA GLY A 19 15.21 13.03 -6.64
C GLY A 19 15.08 13.38 -8.11
N ALA A 20 16.11 13.06 -8.88
CA ALA A 20 16.06 13.18 -10.34
C ALA A 20 15.43 11.92 -10.94
N ARG A 21 14.44 12.11 -11.81
CA ARG A 21 13.88 11.06 -12.66
C ARG A 21 14.53 11.17 -14.03
N TYR A 22 14.88 10.04 -14.62
CA TYR A 22 15.57 9.99 -15.91
C TYR A 22 15.12 8.76 -16.70
N GLU A 23 15.29 8.84 -18.01
CA GLU A 23 15.20 7.70 -18.90
C GLU A 23 16.61 7.27 -19.28
N ALA A 24 16.84 5.95 -19.35
CA ALA A 24 18.12 5.40 -19.76
C ALA A 24 17.91 4.11 -20.54
N VAL A 25 18.78 3.88 -21.53
CA VAL A 25 18.91 2.58 -22.18
C VAL A 25 19.75 1.70 -21.26
N VAL A 26 19.13 0.68 -20.69
CA VAL A 26 19.78 -0.31 -19.84
C VAL A 26 19.98 -1.62 -20.62
N PRO A 27 20.95 -2.47 -20.24
CA PRO A 27 21.06 -3.81 -20.80
C PRO A 27 19.75 -4.59 -20.63
N ASP A 28 19.47 -5.52 -21.55
CA ASP A 28 18.31 -6.43 -21.49
C ASP A 28 18.44 -7.40 -20.29
N THR A 29 18.13 -6.86 -19.12
CA THR A 29 18.19 -7.46 -17.80
C THR A 29 16.85 -7.21 -17.12
N LEU A 30 16.65 -7.75 -15.91
CA LEU A 30 15.40 -7.56 -15.20
C LEU A 30 15.10 -6.06 -15.01
N ASP A 31 14.00 -5.60 -15.61
CA ASP A 31 13.53 -4.22 -15.45
C ASP A 31 12.96 -4.01 -14.04
N LEU A 32 13.81 -3.52 -13.13
CA LEU A 32 13.41 -3.26 -11.75
C LEU A 32 12.37 -2.15 -11.63
N THR A 33 12.37 -1.19 -12.55
CA THR A 33 11.42 -0.07 -12.58
C THR A 33 10.03 -0.59 -12.93
N GLU A 34 9.91 -1.42 -13.97
CA GLU A 34 8.66 -2.08 -14.34
C GLU A 34 8.18 -3.03 -13.24
N ARG A 35 9.07 -3.86 -12.68
CA ARG A 35 8.72 -4.78 -11.59
C ARG A 35 8.23 -4.06 -10.35
N ALA A 36 8.86 -2.94 -9.98
CA ALA A 36 8.41 -2.12 -8.86
C ALA A 36 7.05 -1.47 -9.15
N ALA A 37 6.77 -1.06 -10.39
CA ALA A 37 5.46 -0.54 -10.77
C ALA A 37 4.35 -1.60 -10.63
N LEU A 38 4.63 -2.84 -11.06
CA LEU A 38 3.74 -3.99 -10.87
C LEU A 38 3.56 -4.32 -9.38
N ALA A 39 4.62 -4.23 -8.59
CA ALA A 39 4.55 -4.43 -7.14
C ALA A 39 3.67 -3.36 -6.47
N THR A 40 3.75 -2.08 -6.87
CA THR A 40 2.83 -1.03 -6.40
C THR A 40 1.38 -1.39 -6.66
N HIS A 41 1.05 -1.93 -7.84
CA HIS A 41 -0.30 -2.42 -8.12
C HIS A 41 -0.66 -3.60 -7.20
N GLY A 42 0.24 -4.59 -7.04
CA GLY A 42 0.02 -5.74 -6.17
C GLY A 42 -0.21 -5.38 -4.70
N LEU A 43 0.43 -4.30 -4.21
CA LEU A 43 0.29 -3.81 -2.85
C LEU A 43 -0.98 -2.96 -2.62
N THR A 44 -1.57 -2.40 -3.68
CA THR A 44 -2.65 -1.40 -3.53
C THR A 44 -3.98 -1.80 -4.16
N ALA A 45 -3.98 -2.76 -5.10
CA ALA A 45 -5.20 -3.25 -5.72
C ALA A 45 -6.06 -4.16 -4.83
N PRO A 46 -5.51 -5.07 -4.01
CA PRO A 46 -6.30 -6.00 -3.20
C PRO A 46 -6.61 -5.42 -1.80
N LEU A 47 -6.97 -4.14 -1.73
CA LEU A 47 -7.30 -3.44 -0.49
C LEU A 47 -8.82 -3.21 -0.41
N ASP A 48 -9.36 -3.30 0.80
CA ASP A 48 -10.77 -3.02 1.05
C ASP A 48 -11.01 -1.53 1.27
N ALA A 49 -11.58 -0.85 0.27
CA ALA A 49 -11.88 0.58 0.34
C ALA A 49 -12.94 0.92 1.42
N ASP A 50 -13.81 -0.02 1.78
CA ASP A 50 -14.83 0.17 2.82
C ASP A 50 -14.26 -0.05 4.24
N ALA A 51 -13.08 -0.67 4.33
CA ALA A 51 -12.31 -0.87 5.56
C ALA A 51 -11.05 0.00 5.61
N ASP A 52 -11.14 1.24 5.09
CA ASP A 52 -10.03 2.21 5.10
C ASP A 52 -8.74 1.70 4.42
N TYR A 53 -8.90 0.96 3.32
CA TYR A 53 -7.84 0.30 2.58
C TYR A 53 -7.10 -0.76 3.40
N GLU A 54 -7.80 -1.46 4.29
CA GLU A 54 -7.26 -2.64 4.96
C GLU A 54 -6.90 -3.74 3.95
N GLN A 55 -5.74 -4.35 4.16
CA GLN A 55 -5.24 -5.43 3.32
C GLN A 55 -6.07 -6.70 3.54
N TYR A 56 -6.46 -7.37 2.45
CA TYR A 56 -6.81 -8.79 2.52
C TYR A 56 -5.53 -9.65 2.52
N PHE A 57 -5.12 -10.16 3.69
CA PHE A 57 -3.92 -11.00 3.72
C PHE A 57 -4.14 -12.38 3.09
N ALA A 58 -5.37 -12.89 3.15
CA ALA A 58 -5.70 -14.24 2.72
C ALA A 58 -6.84 -14.28 1.71
N THR A 59 -6.77 -15.27 0.83
CA THR A 59 -7.80 -15.57 -0.18
C THR A 59 -8.16 -17.05 -0.11
N ARG A 60 -9.40 -17.40 -0.47
CA ARG A 60 -9.86 -18.78 -0.66
C ARG A 60 -10.28 -18.94 -2.11
N LEU A 61 -9.31 -19.33 -2.94
CA LEU A 61 -9.51 -19.50 -4.38
C LEU A 61 -10.29 -20.78 -4.73
N GLN A 62 -10.40 -21.72 -3.79
CA GLN A 62 -11.13 -22.98 -3.96
C GLN A 62 -12.64 -22.87 -3.75
N LEU A 63 -13.18 -21.70 -3.38
CA LEU A 63 -14.61 -21.49 -3.22
C LEU A 63 -15.26 -21.04 -4.55
N ASP A 64 -16.58 -21.19 -4.64
CA ASP A 64 -17.40 -20.70 -5.75
C ASP A 64 -18.51 -19.77 -5.20
N PRO A 65 -18.35 -18.43 -5.27
CA PRO A 65 -17.23 -17.72 -5.89
C PRO A 65 -15.96 -17.72 -5.01
N PRO A 66 -14.76 -17.53 -5.61
CA PRO A 66 -13.54 -17.22 -4.87
C PRO A 66 -13.72 -15.96 -4.01
N VAL A 67 -13.14 -15.95 -2.81
CA VAL A 67 -13.28 -14.82 -1.87
C VAL A 67 -11.95 -14.36 -1.30
N MET A 68 -11.86 -13.05 -1.07
CA MET A 68 -10.92 -12.42 -0.14
C MET A 68 -11.65 -12.21 1.18
N PHE A 69 -10.96 -12.32 2.31
CA PHE A 69 -11.60 -12.21 3.62
C PHE A 69 -10.66 -11.61 4.66
N HIS A 70 -11.24 -10.85 5.60
CA HIS A 70 -10.49 -10.27 6.70
C HIS A 70 -10.18 -11.30 7.78
N SER A 71 -8.98 -11.17 8.37
CA SER A 71 -8.53 -12.01 9.47
C SER A 71 -7.48 -11.30 10.32
N PHE A 72 -7.09 -11.88 11.44
CA PHE A 72 -6.00 -11.31 12.26
C PHE A 72 -4.67 -11.15 11.51
N HIS A 73 -4.50 -11.86 10.39
CA HIS A 73 -3.29 -11.78 9.58
C HIS A 73 -3.15 -10.47 8.81
N ASP A 74 -4.23 -9.69 8.68
CA ASP A 74 -4.24 -8.41 7.96
C ASP A 74 -3.31 -7.38 8.62
N TRP A 75 -2.92 -7.60 9.89
CA TRP A 75 -1.84 -6.87 10.56
C TRP A 75 -0.49 -6.93 9.82
N CYS A 76 -0.29 -7.90 8.92
CA CYS A 76 0.86 -7.91 8.02
C CYS A 76 0.95 -6.68 7.10
N GLN A 77 -0.12 -5.89 7.01
CA GLN A 77 -0.17 -4.61 6.31
C GLN A 77 0.97 -3.67 6.69
N MET A 78 1.50 -3.72 7.92
CA MET A 78 2.66 -2.90 8.30
C MET A 78 3.88 -3.12 7.38
N LYS A 79 4.04 -4.35 6.84
CA LYS A 79 5.10 -4.65 5.87
C LYS A 79 4.82 -4.02 4.50
N TRP A 80 3.55 -3.90 4.14
CA TRP A 80 3.12 -3.29 2.90
C TRP A 80 3.28 -1.77 2.97
N GLN A 81 2.97 -1.18 4.13
CA GLN A 81 3.20 0.24 4.44
C GLN A 81 4.68 0.62 4.34
N GLU A 82 5.59 -0.26 4.76
CA GLU A 82 7.04 -0.05 4.59
C GLU A 82 7.48 -0.19 3.12
N ALA A 83 6.97 -1.22 2.42
CA ALA A 83 7.41 -1.54 1.06
C ALA A 83 6.88 -0.57 -0.01
N LEU A 84 5.63 -0.11 0.12
CA LEU A 84 4.97 0.75 -0.86
C LEU A 84 5.78 1.99 -1.24
N PRO A 85 6.27 2.83 -0.30
CA PRO A 85 7.05 4.01 -0.66
C PRO A 85 8.37 3.67 -1.37
N LEU A 86 8.98 2.54 -1.05
CA LEU A 86 10.19 2.07 -1.74
C LEU A 86 9.89 1.67 -3.19
N MET A 87 8.77 0.98 -3.43
CA MET A 87 8.34 0.63 -4.79
C MET A 87 8.04 1.90 -5.61
N ARG A 88 7.43 2.91 -4.99
CA ARG A 88 7.20 4.22 -5.63
C ARG A 88 8.49 4.97 -5.93
N LEU A 89 9.50 4.87 -5.05
CA LEU A 89 10.80 5.49 -5.29
C LEU A 89 11.52 4.86 -6.49
N ILE A 90 11.49 3.53 -6.61
CA ILE A 90 12.13 2.79 -7.71
C ILE A 90 11.41 3.02 -9.05
N SER A 91 10.08 2.92 -9.04
CA SER A 91 9.26 2.96 -10.26
C SER A 91 8.83 4.37 -10.68
N GLY A 92 8.78 5.29 -9.72
CA GLY A 92 8.09 6.56 -9.89
C GLY A 92 6.56 6.47 -9.92
N SER A 93 5.97 5.31 -9.64
CA SER A 93 4.53 5.07 -9.76
C SER A 93 3.69 5.93 -8.82
N ARG A 94 2.63 6.52 -9.39
CA ARG A 94 1.62 7.34 -8.69
C ARG A 94 0.28 6.62 -8.51
N LEU A 95 0.26 5.31 -8.81
CA LEU A 95 -0.95 4.51 -8.72
C LEU A 95 -1.44 4.44 -7.26
N ASN A 96 -2.71 4.73 -7.00
CA ASN A 96 -3.33 4.64 -5.68
C ASN A 96 -2.62 5.43 -4.56
N GLU A 97 -2.10 6.62 -4.85
CA GLU A 97 -1.38 7.48 -3.88
C GLU A 97 -2.19 7.84 -2.62
N GLN A 98 -3.52 7.79 -2.69
CA GLN A 98 -4.38 8.01 -1.53
C GLN A 98 -4.17 6.96 -0.41
N VAL A 99 -3.68 5.77 -0.76
CA VAL A 99 -3.45 4.68 0.20
C VAL A 99 -2.35 5.04 1.18
N ASP A 100 -1.26 5.66 0.71
CA ASP A 100 -0.14 6.08 1.55
C ASP A 100 -0.61 7.03 2.66
N GLN A 101 -1.43 8.02 2.28
CA GLN A 101 -2.02 8.98 3.22
C GLN A 101 -2.92 8.28 4.24
N ARG A 102 -3.87 7.46 3.78
CA ARG A 102 -4.83 6.81 4.68
C ARG A 102 -4.13 5.87 5.66
N TRP A 103 -3.16 5.08 5.20
CA TRP A 103 -2.41 4.17 6.06
C TRP A 103 -1.63 4.91 7.15
N MET A 104 -1.00 6.04 6.84
CA MET A 104 -0.31 6.85 7.85
C MET A 104 -1.29 7.40 8.90
N GLU A 105 -2.48 7.84 8.48
CA GLU A 105 -3.52 8.32 9.39
C GLU A 105 -3.99 7.20 10.33
N ILE A 106 -4.27 6.01 9.80
CA ILE A 106 -4.69 4.86 10.59
C ILE A 106 -3.66 4.50 11.65
N VAL A 107 -2.38 4.48 11.31
CA VAL A 107 -1.30 4.18 12.26
C VAL A 107 -1.30 5.16 13.43
N MET A 108 -1.60 6.44 13.20
CA MET A 108 -1.75 7.44 14.28
C MET A 108 -3.07 7.28 15.04
N GLN A 109 -4.16 6.97 14.34
CA GLN A 109 -5.49 6.78 14.93
C GLN A 109 -5.55 5.54 15.86
N MET A 110 -4.69 4.55 15.62
CA MET A 110 -4.55 3.35 16.45
C MET A 110 -3.66 3.54 17.69
N GLN A 111 -3.01 4.69 17.87
CA GLN A 111 -2.18 4.97 19.05
C GLN A 111 -3.01 5.58 20.19
N GLY A 112 -2.64 5.31 21.44
CA GLY A 112 -3.27 5.84 22.66
C GLY A 112 -2.27 6.06 23.78
#